data_AF-A0A0D0AL86-F1
#
_entry.id   AF-A0A0D0AL86-F1
#
_cell.length_a   1.000
_cell.length_b   1.000
_cell.length_c   1.000
_cell.angle_alpha   90.00
_cell.angle_beta   90.00
_cell.angle_gamma   90.00
#
_symmetry.space_group_name_H-M   'P 1'
#
loop_
_entity.id
_entity.type
_entity.pdbx_description
1 polymer ?
#
loop_
_entity_poly.entity_id
_entity_poly.type
_entity_poly.pdbx_seq_one_letter_code
_entity_poly.pdbx_strand_id
1 'polypeptide(L)'
;VRDVIQQITVPSWFTSVPGDFGSASAGTMKADEWRSLITVYIPIALLSLWGAGTSHPSDEVSTRLRDVLDHTMELVCAVYLACARTTTAWRAHAYRTHIANYVGNLKKIHPTFALHPNHHAAFHIYDYLLLFGPAHSWWCFPF
;
A
#
# COMPACT_ATOMS: atom_id res chain seq x y z
N VAL A 1 7.70 -10.92 -4.86
CA VAL A 1 6.97 -9.85 -5.60
C VAL A 1 7.13 -10.00 -7.10
N ARG A 2 8.36 -10.03 -7.66
CA ARG A 2 8.58 -10.25 -9.11
C ARG A 2 7.88 -11.50 -9.65
N ASP A 3 8.02 -12.62 -8.95
CA ASP A 3 7.36 -13.88 -9.35
C ASP A 3 5.84 -13.73 -9.44
N VAL A 4 5.23 -13.02 -8.48
CA VAL A 4 3.79 -12.71 -8.51
C VAL A 4 3.45 -11.81 -9.69
N ILE A 5 4.24 -10.77 -9.97
CA ILE A 5 4.01 -9.89 -11.12
C ILE A 5 4.01 -10.68 -12.43
N GLN A 6 4.92 -11.65 -12.57
CA GLN A 6 5.07 -12.45 -13.79
C GLN A 6 4.01 -13.54 -13.94
N GLN A 7 3.49 -14.08 -12.84
CA GLN A 7 2.54 -15.21 -12.86
C GLN A 7 1.07 -14.78 -12.78
N ILE A 8 0.78 -13.61 -12.22
CA ILE A 8 -0.60 -13.16 -12.05
C ILE A 8 -1.22 -12.79 -13.40
N THR A 9 -2.43 -13.28 -13.64
CA THR A 9 -3.25 -12.85 -14.77
C THR A 9 -4.15 -11.72 -14.32
N VAL A 10 -4.05 -10.56 -14.96
CA VAL A 10 -4.90 -9.39 -14.70
C VAL A 10 -5.81 -9.10 -15.90
N PRO A 11 -6.99 -8.48 -15.68
CA PRO A 11 -7.83 -8.02 -16.77
C PRO A 11 -7.11 -7.01 -17.67
N SER A 12 -7.49 -6.92 -18.95
CA SER A 12 -6.85 -6.03 -19.93
C SER A 12 -6.95 -4.53 -19.60
N TRP A 13 -7.94 -4.13 -18.78
CA TRP A 13 -8.12 -2.76 -18.31
C TRP A 13 -7.27 -2.44 -17.07
N PHE A 14 -6.62 -3.43 -16.46
CA PHE A 14 -5.81 -3.23 -15.26
C PHE A 14 -4.39 -2.84 -15.63
N THR A 15 -3.82 -1.90 -14.87
CA THR A 15 -2.50 -1.35 -15.15
C THR A 15 -1.41 -2.38 -14.89
N SER A 16 -0.63 -2.65 -15.94
CA SER A 16 0.53 -3.53 -15.86
C SER A 16 1.64 -2.86 -15.04
N VAL A 17 2.28 -3.63 -14.17
CA VAL A 17 3.51 -3.23 -13.47
C VAL A 17 4.72 -3.86 -14.18
N PRO A 18 5.88 -3.19 -14.26
CA PRO A 18 7.08 -3.77 -14.88
C PRO A 18 7.47 -5.12 -14.27
N GLY A 19 7.65 -6.14 -15.12
CA GLY A 19 8.00 -7.50 -14.69
C GLY A 19 9.36 -7.62 -14.01
N ASP A 20 10.24 -6.65 -14.25
CA ASP A 20 11.57 -6.52 -13.63
C ASP A 20 11.59 -5.50 -12.49
N PHE A 21 10.42 -5.18 -11.90
CA PHE A 21 10.25 -4.22 -10.80
C PHE A 21 11.43 -4.21 -9.80
N GLY A 22 11.98 -3.02 -9.56
CA GLY A 22 13.14 -2.80 -8.69
C GLY A 22 14.49 -3.03 -9.37
N SER A 23 14.54 -3.34 -10.67
CA SER A 23 15.76 -3.25 -11.49
C SER A 23 16.05 -1.78 -11.83
N ALA A 24 17.32 -1.46 -12.09
CA ALA A 24 17.68 -0.14 -12.62
C ALA A 24 17.12 0.09 -14.04
N SER A 25 16.85 -0.99 -14.80
CA SER A 25 16.32 -0.94 -16.17
C SER A 25 14.83 -0.64 -16.25
N ALA A 26 14.06 -0.90 -15.17
CA ALA A 26 12.61 -0.72 -15.15
C ALA A 26 12.15 0.76 -15.23
N GLY A 27 13.08 1.70 -15.04
CA GLY A 27 12.77 3.13 -15.00
C GLY A 27 11.95 3.56 -13.78
N THR A 28 11.35 4.75 -13.85
CA THR A 28 10.53 5.31 -12.76
C THR A 28 9.08 4.88 -12.91
N MET A 29 8.52 4.27 -11.88
CA MET A 29 7.10 3.91 -11.89
C MET A 29 6.19 5.13 -11.85
N LYS A 30 5.13 5.08 -12.65
CA LYS A 30 4.05 6.06 -12.69
C LYS A 30 3.14 5.90 -11.47
N ALA A 31 2.37 6.94 -11.16
CA ALA A 31 1.44 6.94 -10.03
C ALA A 31 0.47 5.75 -10.04
N ASP A 32 -0.08 5.42 -11.20
CA ASP A 32 -1.04 4.33 -11.32
C ASP A 32 -0.39 2.93 -11.24
N GLU A 33 0.88 2.81 -11.64
CA GLU A 33 1.68 1.60 -11.45
C GLU A 33 2.00 1.40 -9.95
N TRP A 34 2.36 2.47 -9.24
CA TRP A 34 2.52 2.46 -7.77
C TRP A 34 1.23 2.02 -7.08
N ARG A 35 0.08 2.59 -7.47
CA ARG A 35 -1.23 2.23 -6.92
C ARG A 35 -1.54 0.75 -7.16
N SER A 36 -1.29 0.24 -8.35
CA SER A 36 -1.55 -1.16 -8.70
C SER A 36 -0.62 -2.10 -7.94
N LEU A 37 0.67 -1.77 -7.87
CA LEU A 37 1.66 -2.51 -7.09
C LEU A 37 1.24 -2.64 -5.62
N ILE A 38 0.90 -1.54 -4.96
CA ILE A 38 0.58 -1.56 -3.52
C ILE A 38 -0.78 -2.17 -3.22
N THR A 39 -1.79 -2.02 -4.09
CA THR A 39 -3.15 -2.52 -3.80
C THR A 39 -3.40 -3.95 -4.25
N VAL A 40 -2.58 -4.51 -5.15
CA VAL A 40 -2.79 -5.86 -5.70
C VAL A 40 -1.56 -6.74 -5.54
N TYR A 41 -0.43 -6.37 -6.15
CA TYR A 41 0.72 -7.27 -6.24
C TYR A 41 1.43 -7.49 -4.90
N ILE A 42 1.65 -6.43 -4.11
CA ILE A 42 2.27 -6.54 -2.78
C ILE A 42 1.40 -7.38 -1.83
N PRO A 43 0.10 -7.11 -1.64
CA PRO A 43 -0.75 -7.92 -0.78
C PRO A 43 -0.77 -9.39 -1.17
N ILE A 44 -0.91 -9.70 -2.46
CA ILE A 44 -0.90 -11.10 -2.93
C ILE A 44 0.44 -11.77 -2.64
N ALA A 45 1.56 -11.08 -2.90
CA ALA A 45 2.88 -11.62 -2.61
C ALA A 45 3.06 -11.87 -1.10
N LEU A 46 2.72 -10.92 -0.25
CA LEU A 46 2.91 -11.07 1.20
C LEU A 46 1.95 -12.12 1.79
N LEU A 47 0.70 -12.19 1.34
CA LEU A 47 -0.24 -13.23 1.74
C LEU A 47 0.25 -14.62 1.33
N SER A 48 0.82 -14.77 0.13
CA SER A 48 1.37 -16.06 -0.33
C SER A 48 2.59 -16.52 0.47
N LEU A 49 3.32 -15.59 1.10
CA LEU A 49 4.52 -15.88 1.87
C LEU A 49 4.23 -16.06 3.36
N TRP A 50 3.35 -15.22 3.93
CA TRP A 50 3.20 -15.02 5.39
C TRP A 50 1.75 -15.11 5.88
N GLY A 51 0.81 -15.38 4.98
CA GLY A 51 -0.62 -15.46 5.30
C GLY A 51 -1.01 -16.68 6.14
N ALA A 52 -2.32 -16.87 6.32
CA ALA A 52 -2.82 -18.07 6.98
C ALA A 52 -2.48 -19.32 6.14
N GLY A 53 -1.99 -20.38 6.79
CA GLY A 53 -1.67 -21.66 6.15
C GLY A 53 -0.25 -21.78 5.57
N THR A 54 0.59 -20.74 5.70
CA THR A 54 2.01 -20.81 5.32
C THR A 54 2.87 -21.44 6.42
N SER A 55 3.88 -22.21 6.03
CA SER A 55 4.83 -22.86 6.94
C SER A 55 6.04 -21.97 7.20
N HIS A 56 6.46 -21.88 8.47
CA HIS A 56 7.62 -21.08 8.89
C HIS A 56 8.55 -21.88 9.81
N PRO A 57 9.84 -21.49 9.92
CA PRO A 57 10.80 -22.20 10.75
C PRO A 57 10.47 -22.25 12.25
N SER A 58 9.73 -21.25 12.76
CA SER A 58 9.24 -21.20 14.13
C SER A 58 7.99 -20.31 14.26
N ASP A 59 7.29 -20.44 15.38
CA ASP A 59 6.11 -19.63 15.70
C ASP A 59 6.46 -18.16 15.89
N GLU A 60 7.64 -17.84 16.44
CA GLU A 60 8.12 -16.47 16.60
C GLU A 60 8.36 -15.81 15.24
N VAL A 61 8.98 -16.54 14.30
CA VAL A 61 9.18 -16.06 12.93
C VAL A 61 7.83 -15.86 12.24
N SER A 62 6.91 -16.81 12.39
CA SER A 62 5.56 -16.68 11.81
C SER A 62 4.82 -15.45 12.34
N THR A 63 4.83 -15.24 13.66
CA THR A 63 4.20 -14.09 14.31
C THR A 63 4.79 -12.78 13.81
N ARG A 64 6.12 -12.71 13.74
CA ARG A 64 6.82 -11.51 13.26
C ARG A 64 6.49 -11.18 11.81
N LEU A 65 6.41 -12.16 10.93
CA LEU A 65 6.08 -11.96 9.52
C LEU A 65 4.61 -11.55 9.33
N ARG A 66 3.71 -12.09 10.15
CA ARG A 66 2.30 -11.66 10.21
C ARG A 66 2.15 -10.23 10.70
N ASP A 67 2.90 -9.82 11.72
CA ASP A 67 2.91 -8.42 12.16
C ASP A 67 3.33 -7.46 11.03
N VAL A 68 4.32 -7.85 10.21
CA VAL A 68 4.75 -7.06 9.05
C VAL A 68 3.69 -7.07 7.94
N LEU A 69 3.04 -8.21 7.70
CA LEU A 69 1.91 -8.31 6.77
C LEU A 69 0.76 -7.39 7.20
N ASP A 70 0.29 -7.51 8.43
CA ASP A 70 -0.82 -6.70 8.97
C ASP A 70 -0.49 -5.21 8.93
N HIS A 71 0.72 -4.85 9.33
CA HIS A 71 1.22 -3.47 9.24
C HIS A 71 1.28 -2.96 7.79
N THR A 72 1.65 -3.80 6.84
CA THR A 72 1.61 -3.45 5.41
C THR A 72 0.17 -3.29 4.94
N MET A 73 -0.76 -4.14 5.41
CA MET A 73 -2.18 -4.07 5.06
C MET A 73 -2.85 -2.78 5.53
N GLU A 74 -2.39 -2.17 6.64
CA GLU A 74 -2.83 -0.82 7.04
C GLU A 74 -2.53 0.21 5.94
N LEU A 75 -1.32 0.19 5.36
CA LEU A 75 -0.97 1.08 4.25
C LEU A 75 -1.78 0.76 2.99
N VAL A 76 -1.96 -0.52 2.67
CA VAL A 76 -2.77 -0.98 1.52
C VAL A 76 -4.19 -0.44 1.61
N CYS A 77 -4.82 -0.57 2.78
CA CYS A 77 -6.18 -0.09 3.03
C CYS A 77 -6.27 1.44 2.92
N ALA A 78 -5.29 2.17 3.49
CA ALA A 78 -5.22 3.61 3.34
C ALA A 78 -5.14 4.03 1.86
N VAL A 79 -4.23 3.44 1.07
CA VAL A 79 -4.10 3.77 -0.36
C VAL A 79 -5.37 3.43 -1.14
N TYR A 80 -5.97 2.27 -0.87
CA TYR A 80 -7.23 1.86 -1.50
C TYR A 80 -8.36 2.86 -1.26
N LEU A 81 -8.53 3.31 -0.01
CA LEU A 81 -9.56 4.28 0.36
C LEU A 81 -9.29 5.67 -0.24
N ALA A 82 -8.04 6.13 -0.23
CA ALA A 82 -7.67 7.43 -0.80
C ALA A 82 -7.86 7.47 -2.32
N CYS A 83 -7.53 6.37 -3.01
CA CYS A 83 -7.63 6.26 -4.47
C CYS A 83 -9.02 5.80 -4.96
N ALA A 84 -9.99 5.61 -4.06
CA ALA A 84 -11.33 5.23 -4.47
C ALA A 84 -11.95 6.33 -5.36
N ARG A 85 -12.76 5.94 -6.34
CA ARG A 85 -13.43 6.90 -7.26
C ARG A 85 -14.51 7.75 -6.59
N THR A 86 -14.93 7.37 -5.40
CA THR A 86 -15.92 8.09 -4.59
C THR A 86 -15.40 8.19 -3.17
N THR A 87 -15.82 9.21 -2.43
CA THR A 87 -15.46 9.39 -1.03
C THR A 87 -16.69 9.70 -0.21
N THR A 88 -16.62 9.40 1.08
CA THR A 88 -17.62 9.73 2.09
C THR A 88 -16.87 10.08 3.38
N ALA A 89 -17.55 10.73 4.33
CA ALA A 89 -16.96 11.00 5.65
C ALA A 89 -16.47 9.71 6.33
N TRP A 90 -17.20 8.61 6.18
CA TRP A 90 -16.77 7.30 6.65
C TRP A 90 -15.47 6.83 6.01
N ARG A 91 -15.31 6.95 4.68
CA ARG A 91 -14.06 6.57 3.99
C ARG A 91 -12.89 7.43 4.43
N ALA A 92 -13.11 8.74 4.61
CA ALA A 92 -12.09 9.64 5.13
C ALA A 92 -11.66 9.24 6.55
N HIS A 93 -12.61 8.95 7.46
CA HIS A 93 -12.28 8.47 8.80
C HIS A 93 -11.55 7.12 8.78
N ALA A 94 -12.00 6.16 7.96
CA ALA A 94 -11.34 4.88 7.81
C ALA A 94 -9.90 5.05 7.29
N TYR A 95 -9.69 5.92 6.29
CA TYR A 95 -8.35 6.29 5.80
C TYR A 95 -7.47 6.80 6.94
N ARG A 96 -7.99 7.74 7.75
CA ARG A 96 -7.26 8.33 8.87
C ARG A 96 -6.91 7.28 9.94
N THR A 97 -7.80 6.34 10.22
CA THR A 97 -7.51 5.22 11.14
C THR A 97 -6.36 4.37 10.61
N HIS A 98 -6.42 3.96 9.34
CA HIS A 98 -5.38 3.14 8.73
C HIS A 98 -4.01 3.84 8.69
N ILE A 99 -3.96 5.12 8.30
CA ILE A 99 -2.69 5.85 8.28
C ILE A 99 -2.13 6.09 9.70
N ALA A 100 -3.01 6.28 10.70
CA ALA A 100 -2.60 6.38 12.10
C ALA A 100 -1.99 5.07 12.62
N ASN A 101 -2.62 3.93 12.31
CA ASN A 101 -2.11 2.61 12.67
C ASN A 101 -0.78 2.30 11.97
N TYR A 102 -0.67 2.61 10.68
CA TYR A 102 0.56 2.42 9.90
C TYR A 102 1.70 3.28 10.46
N VAL A 103 1.53 4.60 10.56
CA VAL A 103 2.61 5.48 11.01
C VAL A 103 2.93 5.26 12.50
N GLY A 104 1.91 5.06 13.33
CA GLY A 104 2.06 4.86 14.78
C GLY A 104 2.83 3.59 15.14
N ASN A 105 2.69 2.52 14.35
CA ASN A 105 3.41 1.26 14.58
C ASN A 105 4.72 1.15 13.80
N LEU A 106 5.06 2.13 12.95
CA LEU A 106 6.21 2.03 12.04
C LEU A 106 7.53 1.75 12.76
N LYS A 107 7.80 2.41 13.90
CA LYS A 107 9.02 2.18 14.70
C LYS A 107 8.99 0.88 15.49
N LYS A 108 7.81 0.38 15.86
CA LYS A 108 7.65 -0.92 16.50
C LYS A 108 7.96 -2.04 15.50
N ILE A 109 7.42 -1.93 14.29
CA ILE A 109 7.55 -2.95 13.26
C ILE A 109 8.87 -2.82 12.49
N HIS A 110 9.40 -1.61 12.28
CA HIS A 110 10.65 -1.35 11.56
C HIS A 110 11.55 -0.42 12.38
N PRO A 111 12.24 -0.92 13.41
CA PRO A 111 12.99 -0.08 14.37
C PRO A 111 14.05 0.82 13.72
N THR A 112 14.70 0.32 12.67
CA THR A 112 15.77 1.00 11.92
C THR A 112 15.24 2.03 10.92
N PHE A 113 13.94 2.03 10.62
CA PHE A 113 13.36 2.90 9.59
C PHE A 113 13.22 4.34 10.09
N ALA A 114 13.57 5.33 9.26
CA ALA A 114 13.47 6.75 9.61
C ALA A 114 12.11 7.34 9.21
N LEU A 115 11.50 8.13 10.08
CA LEU A 115 10.29 8.87 9.73
C LEU A 115 10.64 10.01 8.77
N HIS A 116 9.97 10.04 7.63
CA HIS A 116 10.06 11.10 6.63
C HIS A 116 8.85 12.05 6.70
N PRO A 117 8.98 13.31 6.23
CA PRO A 117 7.88 14.27 6.14
C PRO A 117 6.63 13.72 5.44
N ASN A 118 6.79 12.80 4.48
CA ASN A 118 5.67 12.15 3.79
C ASN A 118 4.72 11.39 4.74
N HIS A 119 5.23 10.85 5.85
CA HIS A 119 4.36 10.19 6.84
C HIS A 119 3.45 11.21 7.53
N HIS A 120 3.94 12.42 7.80
CA HIS A 120 3.12 13.51 8.31
C HIS A 120 2.16 14.02 7.22
N ALA A 121 2.67 14.26 6.00
CA ALA A 121 1.86 14.73 4.87
C ALA A 121 0.67 13.80 4.58
N ALA A 122 0.85 12.49 4.73
CA ALA A 122 -0.21 11.51 4.52
C ALA A 122 -1.42 11.71 5.45
N PHE A 123 -1.26 12.31 6.64
CA PHE A 123 -2.41 12.61 7.50
C PHE A 123 -3.34 13.68 6.91
N HIS A 124 -2.81 14.64 6.14
CA HIS A 124 -3.60 15.73 5.54
C HIS A 124 -4.48 15.26 4.38
N ILE A 125 -4.24 14.07 3.82
CA ILE A 125 -5.13 13.45 2.83
C ILE A 125 -6.54 13.28 3.41
N TYR A 126 -6.68 13.06 4.72
CA TYR A 126 -7.98 13.03 5.39
C TYR A 126 -8.78 14.31 5.15
N ASP A 127 -8.15 15.47 5.37
CA ASP A 127 -8.80 16.77 5.21
C ASP A 127 -9.15 17.02 3.74
N TYR A 128 -8.28 16.62 2.81
CA TYR A 128 -8.53 16.75 1.38
C TYR A 128 -9.66 15.85 0.89
N LEU A 129 -9.80 14.65 1.44
CA LEU A 129 -10.94 13.78 1.14
C LEU A 129 -12.28 14.38 1.56
N LEU A 130 -12.30 15.17 2.64
CA LEU A 130 -13.51 15.86 3.11
C LEU A 130 -13.80 17.14 2.32
N LEU A 131 -12.75 17.91 2.00
CA LEU A 131 -12.89 19.23 1.38
C LEU A 131 -13.08 19.16 -0.14
N PHE A 132 -12.34 18.27 -0.80
CA PHE A 132 -12.21 18.26 -2.27
C PHE A 132 -12.74 16.98 -2.91
N GLY A 133 -13.21 16.02 -2.11
CA GLY A 133 -13.73 14.76 -2.60
C GLY A 133 -12.64 13.72 -2.88
N PRO A 134 -12.88 12.74 -3.77
CA PRO A 134 -11.93 11.67 -4.06
C PRO A 134 -10.61 12.19 -4.60
N ALA A 135 -9.48 11.54 -4.26
CA ALA A 135 -8.14 12.00 -4.66
C ALA A 135 -8.01 12.30 -6.14
N HIS A 136 -8.61 11.47 -7.00
CA HIS A 136 -8.66 11.69 -8.45
C HIS A 136 -9.16 13.08 -8.89
N SER A 137 -9.94 13.77 -8.07
CA SER A 137 -10.54 15.08 -8.40
C SER A 137 -9.59 16.26 -8.17
N TRP A 138 -8.59 16.07 -7.30
CA TRP A 138 -7.64 17.10 -6.88
C TRP A 138 -6.20 16.62 -6.93
N TRP A 139 -5.97 15.46 -7.56
CA TRP A 139 -4.66 14.99 -7.95
C TRP A 139 -4.14 15.88 -9.09
N CYS A 140 -3.83 17.12 -8.77
CA CYS A 140 -3.21 18.06 -9.69
C CYS A 140 -1.72 17.72 -9.79
N PHE A 141 -1.38 16.86 -10.74
CA PHE A 141 -0.14 17.04 -11.49
C PHE A 141 -0.51 17.42 -12.93
N PRO A 142 -0.11 18.60 -13.44
CA PRO A 142 0.28 18.64 -14.84
C PRO A 142 1.56 17.79 -14.95
N PHE A 143 1.54 16.81 -15.84
CA PHE A 143 2.71 16.04 -16.21
C PHE A 143 3.77 16.93 -16.87
#